data_AF-A0A920WPQ5-F1
#
_entry.id   AF-A0A920WPQ5-F1
#
_cell.length_a   1.000
_cell.length_b   1.000
_cell.length_c   1.000
_cell.angle_alpha   90.00
_cell.angle_beta   90.00
_cell.angle_gamma   90.00
#
_symmetry.space_group_name_H-M   'P 1'
#
loop_
_entity.id
_entity.type
_entity.pdbx_description
1 polymer ?
#
loop_
_entity_poly.entity_id
_entity_poly.type
_entity_poly.pdbx_seq_one_letter_code
_entity_poly.pdbx_strand_id
1 'polypeptide(L)'
;MNFLDFLTGFMESWPHWAMPRFLLRHLMAYELSLPKRHNADAVLTVSNELAHRFAETGFDPDRLHPIHYGYDAKLFQLGTVNRESRTVAMHGSFDTHHLGPIAIRAITDIALDRPETHFLFIGRETNPSKNWPMRPHCRAIGQARVHRLCALRRSRQALGQAGVGIIPYESSSGTHCAFVAKLVEYPRLAYR
;
A
#
# COMPACT_ATOMS: atom_id res chain seq x y z
N MET A 1 16.53 -3.94 -17.36
CA MET A 1 16.22 -2.87 -16.39
C MET A 1 15.17 -3.37 -15.41
N ASN A 2 15.27 -3.04 -14.11
CA ASN A 2 14.36 -3.55 -13.09
C ASN A 2 13.43 -2.43 -12.60
N PHE A 3 12.13 -2.64 -12.66
CA PHE A 3 11.10 -1.73 -12.19
C PHE A 3 10.29 -2.41 -11.08
N LEU A 4 10.64 -2.05 -9.84
CA LEU A 4 9.97 -2.52 -8.63
C LEU A 4 8.70 -1.73 -8.32
N ASP A 5 8.52 -0.59 -8.98
CA ASP A 5 7.41 0.33 -8.85
C ASP A 5 7.20 1.14 -10.13
N PHE A 6 6.07 1.84 -10.18
CA PHE A 6 5.82 2.94 -11.11
C PHE A 6 5.70 4.21 -10.27
N LEU A 7 6.84 4.82 -9.95
CA LEU A 7 6.97 5.85 -8.93
C LEU A 7 6.09 7.06 -9.22
N THR A 8 6.12 7.52 -10.47
CA THR A 8 5.28 8.64 -10.89
C THR A 8 3.80 8.27 -10.88
N GLY A 9 3.44 7.00 -11.13
CA GLY A 9 2.08 6.50 -11.01
C GLY A 9 1.47 6.72 -9.62
N PHE A 10 2.26 6.67 -8.54
CA PHE A 10 1.77 6.97 -7.18
C PHE A 10 1.36 8.42 -6.96
N MET A 11 1.93 9.34 -7.75
CA MET A 11 1.65 10.77 -7.62
C MET A 11 0.28 11.14 -8.17
N GLU A 12 -0.46 10.22 -8.81
CA GLU A 12 -1.85 10.45 -9.21
C GLU A 12 -2.75 10.73 -8.00
N SER A 13 -2.46 10.13 -6.84
CA SER A 13 -3.24 10.37 -5.62
C SER A 13 -2.82 11.66 -4.89
N TRP A 14 -1.83 12.40 -5.38
CA TRP A 14 -1.34 13.62 -4.72
C TRP A 14 -2.24 14.83 -5.03
N PRO A 15 -2.24 15.87 -4.16
CA PRO A 15 -2.97 17.09 -4.43
C PRO A 15 -2.49 17.79 -5.71
N HIS A 16 -3.44 18.36 -6.48
CA HIS A 16 -3.15 19.01 -7.76
C HIS A 16 -2.15 20.16 -7.67
N TRP A 17 -2.11 20.87 -6.53
CA TRP A 17 -1.16 21.96 -6.30
C TRP A 17 0.27 21.46 -6.05
N ALA A 18 0.44 20.23 -5.56
CA ALA A 18 1.74 19.61 -5.35
C ALA A 18 2.25 18.92 -6.62
N MET A 19 1.33 18.33 -7.40
CA MET A 19 1.65 17.63 -8.64
C MET A 19 0.61 17.97 -9.73
N PRO A 20 0.87 18.99 -10.57
CA PRO A 20 0.01 19.34 -11.68
C PRO A 20 -0.14 18.17 -12.67
N ARG A 21 -1.37 17.91 -13.14
CA ARG A 21 -1.67 16.71 -13.96
C ARG A 21 -0.94 16.67 -15.29
N PHE A 22 -0.68 17.82 -15.91
CA PHE A 22 0.09 17.86 -17.15
C PHE A 22 1.54 17.40 -16.91
N LEU A 23 2.19 17.93 -15.86
CA LEU A 23 3.56 17.58 -15.51
C LEU A 23 3.65 16.10 -15.16
N LEU A 24 2.69 15.60 -14.37
CA LEU A 24 2.61 14.20 -14.00
C LEU A 24 2.55 13.28 -15.22
N ARG A 25 1.70 13.60 -16.21
CA ARG A 25 1.61 12.81 -17.45
C ARG A 25 2.95 12.74 -18.19
N HIS A 26 3.70 13.84 -18.22
CA HIS A 26 5.03 13.86 -18.85
C HIS A 26 6.04 13.03 -18.05
N LEU A 27 6.01 13.09 -16.71
CA LEU A 27 6.87 12.28 -15.86
C LEU A 27 6.57 10.78 -15.99
N MET A 28 5.29 10.41 -16.03
CA MET A 28 4.85 9.03 -16.27
C MET A 28 5.30 8.52 -17.64
N ALA A 29 5.10 9.31 -18.69
CA ALA A 29 5.56 8.96 -20.03
C ALA A 29 7.09 8.86 -20.09
N TYR A 30 7.80 9.75 -19.39
CA TYR A 30 9.26 9.70 -19.28
C TYR A 30 9.72 8.40 -18.61
N GLU A 31 9.19 8.06 -17.43
CA GLU A 31 9.53 6.85 -16.69
C GLU A 31 9.28 5.59 -17.53
N LEU A 32 8.10 5.48 -18.17
CA LEU A 32 7.78 4.34 -19.03
C LEU A 32 8.64 4.27 -20.31
N SER A 33 9.22 5.39 -20.75
CA SER A 33 10.11 5.43 -21.92
C SER A 33 11.56 5.04 -21.62
N LEU A 34 11.96 4.98 -20.35
CA LEU A 34 13.35 4.71 -19.94
C LEU A 34 13.92 3.42 -20.56
N PRO A 35 13.23 2.27 -20.57
CA PRO A 35 13.76 1.05 -21.20
C PRO A 35 14.12 1.23 -22.67
N LYS A 36 13.29 1.94 -23.43
CA LYS A 36 13.53 2.22 -24.86
C LYS A 36 14.71 3.17 -25.04
N ARG A 37 14.73 4.27 -24.28
CA ARG A 37 15.79 5.29 -24.34
C ARG A 37 17.18 4.72 -24.06
N HIS A 38 17.25 3.72 -23.20
CA HIS A 38 18.49 3.07 -22.80
C HIS A 38 18.74 1.73 -23.49
N ASN A 39 17.93 1.36 -24.51
CA ASN A 39 18.02 0.09 -25.23
C ASN A 39 18.16 -1.13 -24.31
N ALA A 40 17.35 -1.19 -23.24
CA ALA A 40 17.45 -2.24 -22.24
C ALA A 40 17.09 -3.61 -22.81
N ASP A 41 17.95 -4.62 -22.68
CA ASP A 41 17.74 -5.98 -23.24
C ASP A 41 16.43 -6.63 -22.79
N ALA A 42 16.02 -6.39 -21.55
CA ALA A 42 14.72 -6.79 -21.01
C ALA A 42 14.29 -5.87 -19.87
N VAL A 43 13.01 -5.92 -19.51
CA VAL A 43 12.43 -5.22 -18.36
C VAL A 43 11.86 -6.24 -17.39
N LEU A 44 12.38 -6.21 -16.15
CA LEU A 44 11.78 -6.93 -15.03
C LEU A 44 10.75 -6.01 -14.39
N THR A 45 9.52 -6.48 -14.24
CA THR A 45 8.44 -5.69 -13.62
C THR A 45 7.88 -6.41 -12.41
N VAL A 46 7.41 -5.68 -11.41
CA VAL A 46 6.86 -6.28 -10.18
C VAL A 46 5.46 -6.88 -10.34
N SER A 47 4.80 -6.61 -11.46
CA SER A 47 3.43 -7.03 -11.73
C SER A 47 3.12 -7.07 -13.22
N ASN A 48 2.12 -7.88 -13.58
CA ASN A 48 1.62 -7.94 -14.96
C ASN A 48 1.04 -6.59 -15.41
N GLU A 49 0.45 -5.84 -14.49
CA GLU A 49 -0.11 -4.51 -14.75
C GLU A 49 0.97 -3.52 -15.22
N LEU A 50 2.15 -3.57 -14.59
CA LEU A 50 3.28 -2.72 -15.00
C LEU A 50 3.88 -3.18 -16.33
N ALA A 51 3.99 -4.49 -16.56
CA ALA A 51 4.39 -5.01 -17.86
C ALA A 51 3.44 -4.54 -18.97
N HIS A 52 2.12 -4.62 -18.74
CA HIS A 52 1.13 -4.16 -19.71
C HIS A 52 1.34 -2.69 -20.09
N ARG A 53 1.62 -1.82 -19.10
CA ARG A 53 1.89 -0.40 -19.34
C ARG A 53 3.15 -0.16 -20.18
N PHE A 54 4.20 -0.96 -19.98
CA PHE A 54 5.37 -0.89 -20.86
C PHE A 54 5.05 -1.36 -22.27
N ALA A 55 4.25 -2.43 -22.43
CA ALA A 55 3.81 -2.91 -23.72
C ALA A 55 2.97 -1.85 -24.47
N GLU A 56 2.11 -1.10 -23.77
CA GLU A 56 1.34 0.02 -24.34
C GLU A 56 2.21 1.16 -24.88
N THR A 57 3.43 1.33 -24.35
CA THR A 57 4.40 2.27 -24.95
C THR A 57 5.03 1.75 -26.24
N GLY A 58 4.71 0.51 -26.64
CA GLY A 58 5.29 -0.24 -27.74
C GLY A 58 6.62 -0.91 -27.39
N PHE A 59 6.91 -1.17 -26.10
CA PHE A 59 8.05 -2.01 -25.74
C PHE A 59 7.71 -3.46 -26.10
N ASP A 60 8.71 -4.21 -26.58
CA ASP A 60 8.54 -5.59 -27.03
C ASP A 60 8.04 -6.49 -25.87
N PRO A 61 6.84 -7.10 -25.98
CA PRO A 61 6.29 -7.95 -24.92
C PRO A 61 7.16 -9.16 -24.58
N ASP A 62 7.92 -9.70 -25.54
CA ASP A 62 8.78 -10.87 -25.31
C ASP A 62 9.98 -10.54 -24.40
N ARG A 63 10.27 -9.24 -24.24
CA ARG A 63 11.32 -8.70 -23.38
C ARG A 63 10.79 -8.16 -22.06
N LEU A 64 9.51 -8.39 -21.75
CA LEU A 64 8.87 -8.02 -20.49
C LEU A 64 8.72 -9.25 -19.60
N HIS A 65 9.29 -9.19 -18.40
CA HIS A 65 9.28 -10.31 -17.46
C HIS A 65 8.73 -9.87 -16.10
N PRO A 66 7.44 -10.12 -15.85
CA PRO A 66 6.85 -9.95 -14.52
C PRO A 66 7.49 -10.91 -13.50
N ILE A 67 7.92 -10.37 -12.37
CA ILE A 67 8.43 -11.08 -11.20
C ILE A 67 7.59 -10.65 -10.00
N HIS A 68 6.71 -11.53 -9.55
CA HIS A 68 5.84 -11.26 -8.41
C HIS A 68 6.61 -11.33 -7.09
N TYR A 69 6.20 -10.50 -6.12
CA TYR A 69 6.76 -10.58 -4.77
C TYR A 69 6.50 -11.97 -4.16
N GLY A 70 7.58 -12.56 -3.65
CA GLY A 70 7.49 -13.60 -2.64
C GLY A 70 7.41 -13.00 -1.24
N TYR A 71 7.34 -13.88 -0.25
CA TYR A 71 7.50 -13.54 1.15
C TYR A 71 8.48 -14.51 1.79
N ASP A 72 9.11 -14.12 2.89
CA ASP A 72 9.95 -15.04 3.65
C ASP A 72 9.07 -15.95 4.51
N ALA A 73 9.00 -17.23 4.15
CA ALA A 73 8.18 -18.23 4.82
C ALA A 73 8.66 -18.60 6.23
N LYS A 74 9.96 -18.45 6.52
CA LYS A 74 10.47 -18.66 7.89
C LYS A 74 9.99 -17.56 8.82
N LEU A 75 9.73 -16.41 8.24
CA LEU A 75 9.30 -15.21 8.89
C LEU A 75 7.76 -15.19 9.02
N PHE A 76 6.99 -15.37 7.93
CA PHE A 76 5.52 -15.35 7.93
C PHE A 76 4.96 -16.76 8.09
N GLN A 77 5.24 -17.36 9.25
CA GLN A 77 4.66 -18.63 9.63
C GLN A 77 3.24 -18.42 10.17
N LEU A 78 2.37 -19.41 9.95
CA LEU A 78 1.08 -19.49 10.61
C LEU A 78 1.29 -19.56 12.12
N GLY A 79 1.13 -18.42 12.79
CA GLY A 79 1.23 -18.35 14.24
C GLY A 79 -0.02 -18.95 14.89
N THR A 80 0.15 -19.65 16.01
CA THR A 80 -0.92 -20.03 16.95
C THR A 80 -1.45 -18.85 17.76
N VAL A 81 -1.23 -17.63 17.29
CA VAL A 81 -1.54 -16.43 18.06
C VAL A 81 -3.05 -16.28 18.15
N ASN A 82 -3.55 -16.09 19.37
CA ASN A 82 -4.98 -15.91 19.60
C ASN A 82 -5.44 -14.65 18.86
N ARG A 83 -6.43 -14.81 17.98
CA ARG A 83 -6.93 -13.69 17.18
C ARG A 83 -7.91 -12.88 17.98
N GLU A 84 -7.76 -11.58 17.86
CA GLU A 84 -8.74 -10.62 18.33
C GLU A 84 -9.68 -10.30 17.17
N SER A 85 -10.85 -10.94 17.16
CA SER A 85 -11.82 -10.83 16.05
C SER A 85 -12.28 -9.40 15.75
N ARG A 86 -12.14 -8.50 16.72
CA ARG A 86 -12.51 -7.08 16.63
C ARG A 86 -11.35 -6.18 16.19
N THR A 87 -10.17 -6.74 15.94
CA THR A 87 -8.97 -5.97 15.58
C THR A 87 -8.80 -5.92 14.07
N VAL A 88 -8.83 -4.70 13.53
CA VAL A 88 -8.54 -4.39 12.12
C VAL A 88 -7.13 -3.82 12.06
N ALA A 89 -6.23 -4.49 11.34
CA ALA A 89 -4.85 -4.07 11.20
C ALA A 89 -4.52 -3.57 9.80
N MET A 90 -3.59 -2.61 9.79
CA MET A 90 -3.01 -2.06 8.58
C MET A 90 -1.52 -1.81 8.83
N HIS A 91 -0.63 -2.39 8.01
CA HIS A 91 0.78 -1.96 8.01
C HIS A 91 1.06 -0.99 6.86
N GLY A 92 2.00 -0.06 7.07
CA GLY A 92 2.38 0.98 6.10
C GLY A 92 2.82 2.26 6.78
N SER A 93 3.53 3.13 6.07
CA SER A 93 3.84 4.47 6.60
C SER A 93 2.56 5.27 6.83
N PHE A 94 2.53 6.15 7.84
CA PHE A 94 1.35 6.97 8.09
C PHE A 94 1.39 8.22 7.23
N ASP A 95 1.17 8.06 5.93
CA ASP A 95 1.15 9.13 4.95
C ASP A 95 -0.20 9.17 4.21
N THR A 96 -0.35 10.14 3.31
CA THR A 96 -1.56 10.30 2.49
C THR A 96 -1.79 9.16 1.51
N HIS A 97 -0.78 8.35 1.24
CA HIS A 97 -0.85 7.25 0.30
C HIS A 97 -1.46 5.99 0.95
N HIS A 98 -1.06 5.72 2.19
CA HIS A 98 -1.57 4.61 2.98
C HIS A 98 -2.90 4.97 3.65
N LEU A 99 -3.05 6.20 4.12
CA LEU A 99 -4.24 6.67 4.82
C LEU A 99 -4.98 7.71 3.96
N GLY A 100 -5.41 7.29 2.76
CA GLY A 100 -6.19 8.11 1.84
C GLY A 100 -7.65 8.33 2.27
N PRO A 101 -8.44 9.09 1.49
CA PRO A 101 -9.88 9.27 1.68
C PRO A 101 -10.67 7.96 1.93
N ILE A 102 -10.40 6.90 1.17
CA ILE A 102 -11.04 5.58 1.35
C ILE A 102 -10.77 5.04 2.75
N ALA A 103 -9.52 5.08 3.20
CA ALA A 103 -9.14 4.64 4.54
C ALA A 103 -9.88 5.44 5.62
N ILE A 104 -9.83 6.78 5.53
CA ILE A 104 -10.50 7.67 6.49
C ILE A 104 -11.97 7.33 6.61
N ARG A 105 -12.67 7.29 5.47
CA ARG A 105 -14.10 7.04 5.44
C ARG A 105 -14.44 5.67 6.01
N ALA A 106 -13.76 4.62 5.56
CA ALA A 106 -14.01 3.27 6.03
C ALA A 106 -13.77 3.14 7.55
N ILE A 107 -12.67 3.70 8.07
CA ILE A 107 -12.37 3.67 9.50
C ILE A 107 -13.43 4.46 10.29
N THR A 108 -13.81 5.64 9.82
CA THR A 108 -14.83 6.46 10.48
C THR A 108 -16.19 5.75 10.50
N ASP A 109 -16.64 5.21 9.36
CA ASP A 109 -17.93 4.53 9.26
C ASP A 109 -17.97 3.29 10.17
N ILE A 110 -16.89 2.49 10.20
CA ILE A 110 -16.79 1.32 11.08
C ILE A 110 -16.71 1.73 12.55
N ALA A 111 -15.97 2.78 12.90
CA ALA A 111 -15.86 3.22 14.29
C ALA A 111 -17.19 3.75 14.85
N LEU A 112 -18.04 4.32 13.99
CA LEU A 112 -19.38 4.79 14.36
C LEU A 112 -20.38 3.63 14.48
N ASP A 113 -20.34 2.66 13.57
CA ASP A 113 -21.24 1.50 13.56
C ASP A 113 -20.85 0.43 14.60
N ARG A 114 -19.54 0.23 14.81
CA ARG A 114 -18.95 -0.80 15.69
C ARG A 114 -17.86 -0.21 16.59
N PRO A 115 -18.23 0.56 17.63
CA PRO A 115 -17.29 1.27 18.49
C PRO A 115 -16.34 0.34 19.28
N GLU A 116 -16.65 -0.96 19.38
CA GLU A 116 -15.79 -1.99 19.95
C GLU A 116 -14.62 -2.40 19.04
N THR A 117 -14.58 -1.94 17.80
CA THR A 117 -13.52 -2.25 16.84
C THR A 117 -12.20 -1.60 17.26
N HIS A 118 -11.12 -2.38 17.25
CA HIS A 118 -9.77 -1.92 17.52
C HIS A 118 -9.02 -1.72 16.22
N PHE A 119 -8.49 -0.53 15.98
CA PHE A 119 -7.69 -0.25 14.79
C PHE A 119 -6.20 -0.24 15.14
N LEU A 120 -5.45 -1.11 14.48
CA LEU A 120 -4.02 -1.30 14.73
C LEU A 120 -3.24 -0.86 13.49
N PHE A 121 -2.58 0.29 13.60
CA PHE A 121 -1.74 0.82 12.52
C PHE A 121 -0.28 0.54 12.82
N ILE A 122 0.40 -0.12 11.89
CA ILE A 122 1.74 -0.65 12.07
C ILE A 122 2.67 0.01 11.05
N GLY A 123 3.53 0.89 11.49
CA GLY A 123 4.49 1.53 10.62
C GLY A 123 5.08 2.80 11.19
N ARG A 124 5.89 3.45 10.36
CA ARG A 124 6.59 4.67 10.76
C ARG A 124 5.62 5.84 10.69
N GLU A 125 5.56 6.59 11.78
CA GLU A 125 4.89 7.89 11.80
C GLU A 125 5.63 8.88 10.89
N THR A 126 4.88 9.59 10.04
CA THR A 126 5.45 10.60 9.13
C THR A 126 4.96 12.00 9.51
N ASN A 127 5.65 13.06 9.10
CA ASN A 127 5.21 14.43 9.41
C ASN A 127 3.76 14.73 8.97
N PRO A 128 3.27 14.28 7.79
CA PRO A 128 1.86 14.34 7.41
C PRO A 128 0.87 13.75 8.43
N SER A 129 1.27 12.70 9.18
CA SER A 129 0.40 12.09 10.21
C SER A 129 0.25 12.88 11.50
N LYS A 130 1.06 13.92 11.74
CA LYS A 130 0.88 14.82 12.90
C LYS A 130 -0.42 15.63 12.78
N ASN A 131 -0.84 15.93 11.55
CA ASN A 131 -2.09 16.64 11.26
C ASN A 131 -3.29 15.70 11.10
N TRP A 132 -3.08 14.39 11.18
CA TRP A 132 -4.13 13.38 11.09
C TRP A 132 -5.20 13.50 12.19
N PRO A 133 -4.84 13.58 13.49
CA PRO A 133 -5.83 13.79 14.56
C PRO A 133 -6.59 15.12 14.44
N MET A 134 -6.13 16.07 13.62
CA MET A 134 -6.80 17.35 13.40
C MET A 134 -7.85 17.33 12.27
N ARG A 135 -7.98 16.23 11.50
CA ARG A 135 -9.04 16.14 10.50
C ARG A 135 -10.39 15.94 11.21
N PRO A 136 -11.48 16.63 10.81
CA PRO A 136 -12.80 16.53 11.46
C PRO A 136 -13.32 15.09 11.60
N HIS A 137 -13.07 14.25 10.59
CA HIS A 137 -13.43 12.83 10.57
C HIS A 137 -12.62 11.98 11.57
N CYS A 138 -11.43 12.44 11.98
CA CYS A 138 -10.58 11.79 12.97
C CYS A 138 -10.98 12.08 14.42
N ARG A 139 -11.84 13.08 14.69
CA ARG A 139 -12.41 13.27 16.03
C ARG A 139 -13.31 12.10 16.44
N ALA A 140 -14.07 11.52 15.49
CA ALA A 140 -14.82 10.28 15.72
C ALA A 140 -13.86 9.09 15.99
N ILE A 141 -12.72 9.05 15.29
CA ILE A 141 -11.64 8.07 15.50
C ILE A 141 -10.96 8.26 16.86
N GLY A 142 -11.05 9.43 17.51
CA GLY A 142 -10.55 9.64 18.87
C GLY A 142 -11.17 8.70 19.91
N GLN A 143 -12.34 8.12 19.63
CA GLN A 143 -12.95 7.05 20.44
C GLN A 143 -12.54 5.64 19.99
N ALA A 144 -12.11 5.47 18.74
CA ALA A 144 -11.56 4.21 18.27
C ALA A 144 -10.21 3.96 18.95
N ARG A 145 -9.99 2.75 19.48
CA ARG A 145 -8.72 2.40 20.13
C ARG A 145 -7.62 2.21 19.09
N VAL A 146 -7.07 3.33 18.62
CA VAL A 146 -5.99 3.38 17.64
C VAL A 146 -4.67 3.06 18.33
N HIS A 147 -4.12 1.88 18.04
CA HIS A 147 -2.78 1.49 18.49
C HIS A 147 -1.78 1.71 17.35
N ARG A 148 -0.75 2.51 17.61
CA ARG A 148 0.33 2.80 16.67
C ARG A 148 1.57 2.01 17.06
N LEU A 149 2.08 1.18 16.15
CA LEU A 149 3.25 0.35 16.41
C LEU A 149 4.37 0.66 15.41
N CYS A 150 5.49 1.21 15.89
CA CYS A 150 6.55 1.75 15.04
C CYS A 150 7.65 0.74 14.64
N ALA A 151 7.61 -0.52 15.12
CA ALA A 151 8.70 -1.48 14.91
C ALA A 151 8.30 -2.65 14.00
N LEU A 152 9.03 -2.81 12.88
CA LEU A 152 8.86 -3.90 11.91
C LEU A 152 9.00 -5.30 12.54
N ARG A 153 9.83 -5.48 13.58
CA ARG A 153 9.92 -6.77 14.30
C ARG A 153 8.68 -7.11 15.11
N ARG A 154 7.90 -6.11 15.52
CA ARG A 154 6.61 -6.31 16.22
C ARG A 154 5.42 -6.33 15.24
N SER A 155 5.64 -6.04 13.96
CA SER A 155 4.55 -6.01 12.96
C SER A 155 3.91 -7.36 12.75
N ARG A 156 4.69 -8.44 12.76
CA ARG A 156 4.19 -9.80 12.45
C ARG A 156 3.18 -10.29 13.47
N GLN A 157 3.52 -10.18 14.76
CA GLN A 157 2.67 -10.63 15.84
C GLN A 157 1.39 -9.79 15.88
N ALA A 158 1.54 -8.48 15.72
CA ALA A 158 0.44 -7.53 15.69
C ALA A 158 -0.49 -7.77 14.48
N LEU A 159 0.06 -8.05 13.29
CA LEU A 159 -0.71 -8.45 12.10
C LEU A 159 -1.38 -9.82 12.29
N GLY A 160 -0.71 -10.79 12.93
CA GLY A 160 -1.25 -12.13 13.17
C GLY A 160 -2.36 -12.18 14.24
N GLN A 161 -2.41 -11.19 15.13
CA GLN A 161 -3.48 -11.02 16.12
C GLN A 161 -4.75 -10.42 15.52
N ALA A 162 -4.63 -9.69 14.41
CA ALA A 162 -5.77 -9.03 13.80
C ALA A 162 -6.76 -10.05 13.21
N GLY A 163 -8.06 -9.78 13.41
CA GLY A 163 -9.12 -10.51 12.73
C GLY A 163 -9.19 -10.16 11.25
N VAL A 164 -8.87 -8.91 10.89
CA VAL A 164 -8.92 -8.41 9.50
C VAL A 164 -7.69 -7.58 9.19
N GLY A 165 -7.03 -7.86 8.06
CA GLY A 165 -6.01 -6.98 7.48
C GLY A 165 -6.60 -6.15 6.34
N ILE A 166 -6.36 -4.83 6.33
CA ILE A 166 -6.82 -3.93 5.27
C ILE A 166 -5.66 -3.31 4.46
N ILE A 167 -5.93 -3.03 3.19
CA ILE A 167 -5.01 -2.41 2.22
C ILE A 167 -5.79 -1.30 1.47
N PRO A 168 -6.15 -0.18 2.14
CA PRO A 168 -7.12 0.79 1.62
C PRO A 168 -6.48 1.84 0.69
N TYR A 169 -5.77 1.38 -0.34
CA TYR A 169 -5.08 2.27 -1.27
C TYR A 169 -6.06 2.93 -2.23
N GLU A 170 -5.83 4.20 -2.53
CA GLU A 170 -6.52 4.90 -3.60
C GLU A 170 -6.14 4.28 -4.97
N SER A 171 -7.08 4.36 -5.91
CA SER A 171 -6.80 3.93 -7.28
C SER A 171 -5.75 4.84 -7.90
N SER A 172 -4.65 4.23 -8.35
CA SER A 172 -3.62 4.89 -9.15
C SER A 172 -2.88 3.85 -9.99
N SER A 173 -2.22 4.33 -11.02
CA SER A 173 -1.32 3.57 -11.88
C SER A 173 -0.14 3.00 -11.10
N GLY A 174 0.25 3.58 -9.96
CA GLY A 174 1.31 3.08 -9.08
C GLY A 174 0.84 2.05 -8.04
N THR A 175 -0.46 2.00 -7.71
CA THR A 175 -0.98 1.20 -6.59
C THR A 175 -0.73 -0.31 -6.73
N HIS A 176 -0.51 -0.80 -7.95
CA HIS A 176 -0.29 -2.22 -8.23
C HIS A 176 0.87 -2.83 -7.41
N CYS A 177 1.96 -2.11 -7.16
CA CYS A 177 3.13 -2.70 -6.48
C CYS A 177 2.95 -2.74 -4.94
N ALA A 178 2.33 -1.70 -4.37
CA ALA A 178 2.05 -1.64 -2.94
C ALA A 178 0.97 -2.64 -2.50
N PHE A 179 -0.01 -2.93 -3.37
CA PHE A 179 -1.01 -3.96 -3.13
C PHE A 179 -0.37 -5.36 -3.05
N VAL A 180 0.49 -5.70 -4.01
CA VAL A 180 1.08 -7.05 -4.12
C VAL A 180 1.93 -7.39 -2.89
N ALA A 181 2.75 -6.46 -2.39
CA ALA A 181 3.62 -6.72 -1.25
C ALA A 181 2.84 -7.04 0.05
N LYS A 182 1.73 -6.35 0.33
CA LYS A 182 0.93 -6.60 1.54
C LYS A 182 0.04 -7.83 1.39
N LEU A 183 -0.49 -8.05 0.18
CA LEU A 183 -1.38 -9.16 -0.12
C LEU A 183 -0.68 -10.52 0.01
N VAL A 184 0.63 -10.61 -0.19
CA VAL A 184 1.35 -11.88 0.03
C VAL A 184 1.62 -12.17 1.51
N GLU A 185 1.66 -11.16 2.36
CA GLU A 185 1.96 -11.28 3.79
C GLU A 185 0.72 -11.62 4.64
N TYR A 186 -0.41 -10.93 4.41
CA TYR A 186 -1.61 -11.06 5.25
C TYR A 186 -2.23 -12.46 5.24
N PRO A 187 -2.48 -13.11 4.07
CA PRO A 187 -3.14 -14.41 4.03
C PRO A 187 -2.34 -15.48 4.74
N ARG A 188 -1.01 -15.35 4.78
CA ARG A 188 -0.12 -16.30 5.46
C ARG A 188 -0.17 -16.21 6.98
N LEU A 189 -0.67 -15.09 7.50
CA LEU A 189 -1.01 -14.94 8.92
C LEU A 189 -2.50 -15.25 9.19
N ALA A 190 -3.36 -15.13 8.17
CA ALA A 190 -4.81 -15.12 8.29
C ALA A 190 -5.55 -16.42 7.89
N TYR A 191 -5.02 -17.30 7.04
CA TYR A 191 -5.74 -18.50 6.59
C TYR A 191 -5.13 -19.80 7.13
N ARG A 192 -5.94 -20.56 7.89
CA ARG A 192 -5.73 -22.00 8.11
C ARG A 192 -6.25 -22.78 6.91
#